data_AF-A0A1G9P5D2-F1
#
_entry.id   AF-A0A1G9P5D2-F1
#
_cell.length_a   1.000
_cell.length_b   1.000
_cell.length_c   1.000
_cell.angle_alpha   90.00
_cell.angle_beta   90.00
_cell.angle_gamma   90.00
#
_symmetry.space_group_name_H-M   'P 1'
#
loop_
_entity.id
_entity.type
_entity.pdbx_description
1 polymer ?
#
loop_
_entity_poly.entity_id
_entity_poly.type
_entity_poly.pdbx_seq_one_letter_code
_entity_poly.pdbx_strand_id
1 'polypeptide(L)'
;MTRKLASLTEIYQAKEDIEQLKQQKPELYEQLLHVVSLTRQLQIKYGYLGSLLMEENTPKYQPKFVRESVLSLYLEEVEKLKKRQDIELVRDIIERNHRVSESKICLLLLGAKPELLQGSMIMN
;
A
#
# COMPACT_ATOMS: atom_id res chain seq x y z
N MET A 1 14.99 -4.92 17.90
CA MET A 1 13.59 -5.30 18.12
C MET A 1 13.22 -6.40 17.14
N THR A 2 12.82 -7.56 17.63
CA THR A 2 12.40 -8.71 16.81
C THR A 2 11.09 -8.33 16.10
N ARG A 3 11.15 -8.13 14.77
CA ARG A 3 9.97 -7.78 13.97
C ARG A 3 9.06 -9.02 13.93
N LYS A 4 8.01 -9.05 14.75
CA LYS A 4 7.02 -10.13 14.74
C LYS A 4 6.38 -10.17 13.36
N LEU A 5 6.51 -11.30 12.66
CA LEU A 5 5.87 -11.50 11.37
C LEU A 5 4.35 -11.52 11.58
N ALA A 6 3.61 -10.81 10.72
CA ALA A 6 2.15 -10.88 10.70
C ALA A 6 1.69 -12.33 10.62
N SER A 7 0.77 -12.71 11.49
CA SER A 7 0.09 -14.00 11.45
C SER A 7 -0.81 -14.11 10.22
N LEU A 8 -1.14 -15.34 9.81
CA LEU A 8 -2.06 -15.56 8.70
C LEU A 8 -3.43 -14.91 8.94
N THR A 9 -3.93 -14.98 10.17
CA THR A 9 -5.20 -14.36 10.58
C THR A 9 -5.17 -12.84 10.37
N GLU A 10 -4.08 -12.17 10.76
CA GLU A 10 -3.92 -10.72 10.54
C GLU A 10 -3.87 -10.39 9.03
N ILE A 11 -3.29 -11.26 8.20
CA ILE A 11 -3.26 -11.07 6.73
C ILE A 11 -4.66 -11.28 6.11
N TYR A 12 -5.44 -12.25 6.59
CA TYR A 12 -6.83 -12.43 6.16
C TYR A 12 -7.70 -11.24 6.56
N GLN A 13 -7.53 -10.72 7.77
CA GLN A 13 -8.27 -9.52 8.22
C GLN A 13 -7.99 -8.33 7.30
N ALA A 14 -6.71 -8.09 6.98
CA ALA A 14 -6.34 -7.04 6.04
C ALA A 14 -6.99 -7.24 4.66
N LYS A 15 -7.07 -8.49 4.18
CA LYS A 15 -7.75 -8.81 2.93
C LYS A 15 -9.25 -8.48 3.02
N GLU A 16 -9.91 -8.85 4.11
CA GLU A 16 -11.32 -8.58 4.31
C GLU A 16 -11.62 -7.08 4.33
N ASP A 17 -10.81 -6.29 5.04
CA ASP A 17 -10.93 -4.82 5.07
C ASP A 17 -10.80 -4.21 3.65
N ILE A 18 -9.90 -4.75 2.82
CA ILE A 18 -9.74 -4.35 1.40
C ILE A 18 -10.98 -4.72 0.58
N GLU A 19 -11.55 -5.93 0.74
CA GLU A 19 -12.76 -6.33 0.02
C GLU A 19 -13.97 -5.49 0.46
N GLN A 20 -14.06 -5.12 1.74
CA GLN A 20 -15.08 -4.20 2.23
C GLN A 20 -14.94 -2.81 1.59
N LEU A 21 -13.72 -2.27 1.48
CA LEU A 21 -13.45 -1.02 0.77
C LEU A 21 -13.94 -1.09 -0.69
N LYS A 22 -13.63 -2.19 -1.38
CA LYS A 22 -14.06 -2.42 -2.76
C LYS A 22 -15.58 -2.39 -2.91
N GLN A 23 -16.31 -2.99 -1.97
CA GLN A 23 -17.76 -3.04 -1.98
C GLN A 23 -18.39 -1.67 -1.63
N GLN A 24 -17.85 -0.98 -0.63
CA GLN A 24 -18.42 0.26 -0.10
C GLN A 24 -18.05 1.50 -0.95
N LYS A 25 -16.84 1.51 -1.49
CA LYS A 25 -16.21 2.63 -2.21
C LYS A 25 -15.42 2.13 -3.42
N PRO A 26 -16.09 1.58 -4.46
CA PRO A 26 -15.41 0.98 -5.61
C PRO A 26 -14.47 1.95 -6.34
N GLU A 27 -14.85 3.22 -6.48
CA GLU A 27 -14.00 4.24 -7.14
C GLU A 27 -12.71 4.53 -6.34
N LEU A 28 -12.79 4.56 -5.01
CA LEU A 28 -11.63 4.74 -4.14
C LEU A 28 -10.72 3.51 -4.24
N TYR A 29 -11.30 2.31 -4.23
CA TYR A 29 -10.58 1.06 -4.41
C TYR A 29 -9.84 1.03 -5.75
N GLU A 30 -10.49 1.36 -6.86
CA GLU A 30 -9.86 1.37 -8.19
C GLU A 30 -8.71 2.38 -8.27
N GLN A 31 -8.86 3.57 -7.68
CA GLN A 31 -7.80 4.57 -7.65
C GLN A 31 -6.62 4.15 -6.75
N LEU A 32 -6.90 3.50 -5.62
CA LEU A 32 -5.87 2.90 -4.77
C LEU A 32 -5.13 1.79 -5.51
N LEU A 33 -5.86 0.89 -6.18
CA LEU A 33 -5.31 -0.19 -6.98
C LEU A 33 -4.42 0.34 -8.12
N HIS A 34 -4.84 1.42 -8.77
CA HIS A 34 -4.05 2.12 -9.79
C HIS A 34 -2.70 2.59 -9.25
N VAL A 35 -2.69 3.33 -8.14
CA VAL A 35 -1.45 3.85 -7.54
C VAL A 35 -0.54 2.72 -7.04
N VAL A 36 -1.11 1.66 -6.46
CA VAL A 36 -0.35 0.46 -6.06
C VAL A 36 0.26 -0.24 -7.28
N SER A 37 -0.49 -0.37 -8.36
CA SER A 37 -0.02 -0.97 -9.62
C SER A 37 1.09 -0.13 -10.25
N LEU A 38 0.97 1.19 -10.23
CA LEU A 38 1.99 2.11 -10.70
C LEU A 38 3.28 2.00 -9.87
N THR A 39 3.12 1.94 -8.54
CA THR A 39 4.24 1.72 -7.59
C THR A 39 5.03 0.46 -7.96
N ARG A 40 4.34 -0.64 -8.25
CA ARG A 40 4.98 -1.90 -8.66
C ARG A 40 5.69 -1.79 -10.01
N GLN A 41 5.05 -1.18 -11.02
CA GLN A 41 5.60 -1.06 -12.38
C GLN A 41 6.87 -0.19 -12.41
N LEU A 42 6.92 0.86 -11.61
CA LEU A 42 8.09 1.74 -11.48
C LEU A 42 9.16 1.17 -10.55
N GLN A 43 8.97 -0.03 -10.00
CA GLN A 43 9.87 -0.66 -9.03
C GLN A 43 10.12 0.21 -7.78
N ILE A 44 9.12 1.00 -7.41
CA ILE A 44 9.13 1.81 -6.19
C ILE A 44 8.78 0.91 -5.01
N LYS A 45 9.41 1.14 -3.86
CA LYS A 45 9.12 0.38 -2.63
C LYS A 45 7.73 0.70 -2.13
N TYR A 46 6.96 -0.30 -1.75
CA TYR A 46 5.62 -0.08 -1.17
C TYR A 46 5.66 0.71 0.15
N GLY A 47 6.76 0.63 0.91
CA GLY A 47 6.98 1.50 2.07
C GLY A 47 7.03 2.99 1.72
N TYR A 48 7.49 3.34 0.51
CA TYR A 48 7.45 4.74 0.03
C TYR A 48 6.01 5.19 -0.18
N LEU A 49 5.20 4.38 -0.87
CA LEU A 49 3.78 4.67 -1.05
C LEU A 49 3.06 4.80 0.30
N GLY A 50 3.27 3.84 1.21
CA GLY A 50 2.68 3.88 2.55
C GLY A 50 3.01 5.18 3.28
N SER A 51 4.27 5.62 3.23
CA SER A 51 4.66 6.89 3.83
C SER A 51 4.02 8.12 3.19
N LEU A 52 3.80 8.12 1.87
CA LEU A 52 3.13 9.22 1.18
C LEU A 52 1.65 9.30 1.58
N LEU A 53 0.99 8.15 1.75
CA LEU A 53 -0.42 8.05 2.17
C LEU A 53 -0.62 8.46 3.62
N MET A 54 0.30 8.05 4.50
CA MET A 54 0.30 8.37 5.94
C MET A 54 0.95 9.72 6.29
N GLU A 55 1.41 10.47 5.27
CA GLU A 55 2.11 11.75 5.45
C GLU A 55 3.34 11.65 6.37
N GLU A 56 3.99 10.49 6.37
CA GLU A 56 5.20 10.22 7.14
C GLU A 56 6.45 10.63 6.36
N ASN A 57 7.37 11.33 7.02
CA ASN A 57 8.69 11.60 6.45
C ASN A 57 9.56 10.34 6.50
N THR A 58 9.72 9.64 5.37
CA THR A 58 10.56 8.44 5.29
C THR A 58 11.66 8.51 4.20
N PRO A 59 12.77 9.21 4.46
CA PRO A 59 13.89 9.32 3.51
C PRO A 59 14.46 7.95 3.09
N LYS A 60 14.35 6.94 3.97
CA LYS A 60 14.83 5.57 3.74
C LYS A 60 14.13 4.85 2.57
N TYR A 61 12.94 5.28 2.17
CA TYR A 61 12.18 4.66 1.08
C TYR A 61 12.23 5.44 -0.24
N GLN A 62 12.91 6.60 -0.27
CA GLN A 62 12.96 7.43 -1.46
C GLN A 62 13.57 6.67 -2.66
N PRO A 63 12.89 6.66 -3.83
CA PRO A 63 13.41 6.01 -5.02
C PRO A 63 14.73 6.63 -5.49
N LYS A 64 15.79 5.82 -5.63
CA LYS A 64 17.12 6.30 -6.05
C LYS A 64 17.35 6.23 -7.57
N PHE A 65 16.62 5.37 -8.25
CA PHE A 65 16.87 5.01 -9.66
C PHE A 65 15.75 5.44 -10.62
N VAL A 66 14.72 6.10 -10.10
CA VAL A 66 13.63 6.66 -10.91
C VAL A 66 14.03 8.06 -11.35
N ARG A 67 13.94 8.35 -12.66
CA ARG A 67 14.18 9.70 -13.17
C ARG A 67 13.21 10.68 -12.51
N GLU A 68 13.70 11.86 -12.15
CA GLU A 68 12.90 12.88 -11.45
C GLU A 68 11.58 13.18 -12.16
N SER A 69 11.60 13.38 -13.48
CA SER A 69 10.37 13.62 -14.25
C SER A 69 9.34 12.50 -14.16
N VAL A 70 9.78 11.25 -14.06
CA VAL A 70 8.90 10.08 -13.87
C VAL A 70 8.40 10.02 -12.43
N LEU A 71 9.25 10.35 -11.47
CA LEU A 71 8.86 10.44 -10.06
C LEU A 71 7.81 11.53 -9.84
N SER A 72 7.94 12.69 -10.51
CA SER A 72 6.93 13.75 -10.46
C SER A 72 5.56 13.26 -10.93
N LEU A 73 5.49 12.54 -12.06
CA LEU A 73 4.25 11.95 -12.55
C LEU A 73 3.65 10.94 -11.56
N TYR A 74 4.50 10.11 -10.94
CA TYR A 74 4.05 9.20 -9.88
C TYR A 74 3.45 9.96 -8.69
N LEU A 75 4.12 11.01 -8.21
CA LEU A 75 3.65 11.81 -7.09
C LEU A 75 2.34 12.52 -7.42
N GLU A 76 2.14 12.98 -8.67
CA GLU A 76 0.86 13.53 -9.11
C GLU A 76 -0.29 12.52 -9.02
N GLU A 77 -0.06 11.26 -9.41
CA GLU A 77 -1.07 10.19 -9.28
C GLU A 77 -1.38 9.88 -7.81
N VAL A 78 -0.36 9.87 -6.94
CA VAL A 78 -0.55 9.71 -5.49
C VAL A 78 -1.33 10.89 -4.89
N GLU A 79 -1.04 12.11 -5.31
CA GLU A 79 -1.74 13.32 -4.85
C GLU A 79 -3.20 13.34 -5.29
N LYS A 80 -3.53 12.83 -6.49
CA LYS A 80 -4.93 12.65 -6.91
C LYS A 80 -5.69 11.73 -5.95
N LEU A 81 -5.05 10.67 -5.46
CA LEU A 81 -5.64 9.75 -4.48
C LEU A 81 -5.81 10.45 -3.13
N LYS A 82 -4.78 11.16 -2.66
CA LYS A 82 -4.80 11.88 -1.37
C LYS A 82 -5.84 12.99 -1.30
N LYS A 83 -6.16 13.63 -2.43
CA LYS A 83 -7.17 14.70 -2.49
C LYS A 83 -8.61 14.19 -2.48
N ARG A 84 -8.84 12.87 -2.50
CA ARG A 84 -10.18 12.33 -2.36
C ARG A 84 -10.71 12.59 -0.96
N GLN A 85 -11.97 13.01 -0.90
CA GLN A 85 -12.71 13.24 0.35
C GLN A 85 -12.89 11.96 1.21
N ASP A 86 -12.73 10.77 0.63
CA ASP A 86 -12.82 9.48 1.31
C ASP A 86 -11.45 8.80 1.56
N ILE A 87 -10.34 9.53 1.42
CA ILE A 87 -8.97 9.00 1.62
C ILE A 87 -8.75 8.43 3.03
N GLU A 88 -9.40 8.97 4.05
CA GLU A 88 -9.26 8.50 5.43
C GLU A 88 -9.60 7.01 5.58
N LEU A 89 -10.52 6.48 4.77
CA LEU A 89 -10.84 5.04 4.78
C LEU A 89 -9.62 4.18 4.40
N VAL A 90 -8.76 4.67 3.51
CA VAL A 90 -7.52 3.97 3.14
C VAL A 90 -6.51 4.06 4.28
N ARG A 91 -6.35 5.23 4.89
CA ARG A 91 -5.46 5.44 6.04
C ARG A 91 -5.86 4.56 7.22
N ASP A 92 -7.15 4.49 7.52
CA ASP A 92 -7.72 3.63 8.55
C ASP A 92 -7.43 2.14 8.30
N ILE A 93 -7.47 1.68 7.04
CA ILE A 93 -7.12 0.29 6.71
C ILE A 93 -5.64 0.03 6.97
N ILE A 94 -4.76 0.97 6.56
CA ILE A 94 -3.30 0.85 6.79
C ILE A 94 -3.00 0.82 8.30
N GLU A 95 -3.62 1.72 9.07
CA GLU A 95 -3.40 1.82 10.51
C GLU A 95 -3.97 0.62 11.29
N ARG A 96 -5.22 0.21 11.01
CA ARG A 96 -5.82 -0.99 11.62
C ARG A 96 -4.99 -2.24 11.37
N ASN A 97 -4.35 -2.31 10.21
CA ASN A 97 -3.51 -3.43 9.81
C ASN A 97 -2.00 -3.15 9.96
N HIS A 98 -1.56 -2.25 10.85
CA HIS A 98 -0.14 -1.88 11.04
C HIS A 98 0.82 -3.06 11.31
N ARG A 99 0.31 -4.20 11.77
CA ARG A 99 1.10 -5.43 11.95
C ARG A 99 1.41 -6.14 10.64
N VAL A 100 0.56 -5.93 9.63
CA VAL A 100 0.75 -6.33 8.25
C VAL A 100 1.55 -5.23 7.55
N SER A 101 2.72 -5.55 7.02
CA SER A 101 3.53 -4.53 6.34
C SER A 101 2.81 -3.95 5.14
N GLU A 102 3.14 -2.71 4.79
CA GLU A 102 2.59 -1.97 3.65
C GLU A 102 2.77 -2.76 2.35
N SER A 103 3.90 -3.46 2.21
CA SER A 103 4.16 -4.36 1.09
C SER A 103 3.13 -5.48 0.98
N LYS A 104 2.71 -6.08 2.10
CA LYS A 104 1.71 -7.15 2.08
C LYS A 104 0.32 -6.59 1.76
N ILE A 105 -0.04 -5.43 2.32
CA ILE A 105 -1.31 -4.74 1.98
C ILE A 105 -1.37 -4.44 0.47
N CYS A 106 -0.30 -3.88 -0.10
CA CYS A 106 -0.21 -3.60 -1.54
C CYS A 106 -0.31 -4.89 -2.39
N LEU A 107 0.33 -5.98 -1.95
CA LEU A 107 0.23 -7.25 -2.67
C LEU A 107 -1.16 -7.88 -2.58
N LEU A 108 -1.86 -7.74 -1.45
CA LEU A 108 -3.26 -8.16 -1.32
C LEU A 108 -4.16 -7.37 -2.28
N LEU A 109 -3.97 -6.05 -2.39
CA LEU A 109 -4.67 -5.20 -3.38
C LEU A 109 -4.44 -5.70 -4.81
N LEU A 110 -3.23 -6.16 -5.13
CA LEU A 110 -2.86 -6.76 -6.42
C LEU A 110 -3.34 -8.21 -6.60
N GLY A 111 -4.14 -8.74 -5.67
CA GLY A 111 -4.73 -10.08 -5.76
C GLY A 111 -3.86 -11.22 -5.23
N ALA A 112 -2.78 -10.95 -4.50
CA ALA A 112 -2.02 -11.99 -3.83
C ALA A 112 -2.88 -12.72 -2.78
N LYS A 113 -2.69 -14.03 -2.67
CA LYS A 113 -3.39 -14.85 -1.68
C LYS A 113 -2.70 -14.74 -0.31
N PRO A 114 -3.43 -14.63 0.82
CA PRO A 114 -2.85 -14.51 2.16
C PRO A 114 -1.81 -15.58 2.51
N GLU A 115 -2.01 -16.82 2.06
CA GLU A 115 -1.15 -17.97 2.31
C GLU A 115 0.24 -17.81 1.67
N LEU A 116 0.33 -17.10 0.54
CA LEU A 116 1.60 -16.78 -0.12
C LEU A 116 2.38 -15.67 0.60
N LEU A 117 1.66 -14.81 1.35
CA LEU A 117 2.22 -13.70 2.11
C LEU A 117 2.63 -14.12 3.53
N GLN A 118 2.18 -15.28 3.99
CA GLN A 118 2.62 -15.87 5.25
C GLN A 118 4.02 -16.45 5.09
N GLY A 119 4.94 -16.12 6.02
CA GLY A 119 6.31 -16.65 6.00
C GLY A 119 7.25 -16.05 4.93
N SER A 120 6.73 -15.33 3.94
CA SER A 120 7.56 -14.64 2.97
C SER A 120 8.18 -13.37 3.57
N MET A 121 9.51 -13.30 3.53
CA MET A 121 10.27 -12.09 3.77
C MET A 121 10.23 -11.25 2.49
N ILE A 122 9.10 -10.58 2.25
CA ILE A 122 8.93 -9.76 1.05
C ILE A 122 9.79 -8.50 1.22
N MET A 123 10.96 -8.52 0.61
CA MET A 123 11.87 -7.38 0.51
C MET A 123 11.57 -6.62 -0.79
N ASN A 124 10.72 -5.60 -0.71
CA ASN A 124 10.70 -4.51 -1.69
C ASN A 124 11.14 -3.22 -1.01
#